data_AF-A0A9D9VSA3-F1
#
_entry.id   AF-A0A9D9VSA3-F1
#
_cell.length_a   1.000
_cell.length_b   1.000
_cell.length_c   1.000
_cell.angle_alpha   90.00
_cell.angle_beta   90.00
_cell.angle_gamma   90.00
#
_symmetry.space_group_name_H-M   'P 1'
#
loop_
_entity.id
_entity.type
_entity.pdbx_description
1 polymer ?
#
loop_
_entity_poly.entity_id
_entity_poly.type
_entity_poly.pdbx_seq_one_letter_code
_entity_poly.pdbx_strand_id
1 'polypeptide(L)' 'IAAIRGAVNGLMAAIIEGHLTDHVVREPELEQRQQDLEAVLQVIKSYLK' A
#
# COMPACT_ATOMS: atom_id res chain seq x y z
N ILE A 1 -17.52 -8.67 -14.34
CA ILE A 1 -16.74 -7.40 -14.23
C ILE A 1 -16.81 -6.83 -12.82
N ALA A 2 -18.01 -6.60 -12.24
CA ALA A 2 -18.15 -6.06 -10.87
C ALA A 2 -17.46 -6.94 -9.79
N ALA A 3 -17.61 -8.27 -9.86
CA ALA A 3 -16.94 -9.19 -8.93
C ALA A 3 -15.41 -9.14 -9.02
N ILE A 4 -14.85 -8.99 -10.23
CA ILE A 4 -13.41 -8.86 -10.46
C ILE A 4 -12.89 -7.55 -9.84
N ARG A 5 -13.62 -6.45 -10.02
CA ARG A 5 -13.28 -5.16 -9.42
C ARG A 5 -13.28 -5.22 -7.89
N GLY A 6 -14.26 -5.89 -7.29
CA GLY A 6 -14.30 -6.11 -5.84
C GLY A 6 -13.11 -6.92 -5.32
N ALA A 7 -12.75 -8.00 -6.01
CA ALA A 7 -11.58 -8.82 -5.66
C ALA A 7 -10.27 -8.03 -5.73
N VAL A 8 -10.10 -7.22 -6.79
CA VAL A 8 -8.92 -6.34 -6.93
C VAL A 8 -8.86 -5.32 -5.81
N ASN A 9 -9.96 -4.65 -5.47
CA ASN A 9 -9.99 -3.68 -4.37
C ASN A 9 -9.64 -4.33 -3.01
N GLY A 10 -10.17 -5.53 -2.74
CA GLY A 10 -9.85 -6.28 -1.52
C GLY A 10 -8.36 -6.67 -1.45
N LEU A 11 -7.79 -7.13 -2.56
CA LEU A 11 -6.37 -7.46 -2.63
C LEU A 11 -5.48 -6.23 -2.41
N MET A 12 -5.85 -5.10 -2.98
CA MET A 12 -5.09 -3.86 -2.81
C MET A 12 -5.11 -3.36 -1.36
N ALA A 13 -6.26 -3.46 -0.69
CA ALA A 13 -6.34 -3.13 0.74
C ALA A 13 -5.40 -4.00 1.58
N ALA A 14 -5.40 -5.33 1.33
CA ALA A 14 -4.52 -6.26 2.03
C ALA A 14 -3.01 -5.99 1.77
N ILE A 15 -2.65 -5.64 0.53
CA ILE A 15 -1.26 -5.29 0.18
C ILE A 15 -0.83 -4.01 0.89
N ILE A 16 -1.67 -2.97 0.90
CA ILE A 16 -1.37 -1.70 1.57
C ILE A 16 -1.18 -1.93 3.07
N GLU A 17 -2.07 -2.69 3.71
CA GLU A 17 -1.98 -3.01 5.14
C GLU A 17 -0.69 -3.78 5.47
N GLY A 18 -0.38 -4.82 4.70
CA GLY A 18 0.86 -5.59 4.86
C GLY A 18 2.10 -4.72 4.70
N HIS A 19 2.15 -3.90 3.64
CA HIS A 19 3.30 -3.06 3.38
C HIS A 19 3.51 -1.98 4.45
N LEU A 20 2.44 -1.34 4.91
CA LEU A 20 2.53 -0.37 6.01
C LEU A 20 3.00 -1.04 7.31
N THR A 21 2.53 -2.24 7.61
CA THR A 21 2.91 -2.94 8.85
C THR A 21 4.35 -3.42 8.81
N ASP A 22 4.75 -4.08 7.73
CA ASP A 22 6.04 -4.76 7.65
C ASP A 22 7.18 -3.82 7.21
N HIS A 23 6.92 -2.88 6.30
CA HIS A 23 7.95 -2.03 5.71
C HIS A 23 7.93 -0.58 6.22
N VAL A 24 6.85 -0.13 6.89
CA VAL A 24 6.80 1.22 7.47
C VAL A 24 6.85 1.19 9.00
N VAL A 25 6.06 0.35 9.66
CA VAL A 25 6.01 0.30 11.14
C VAL A 25 7.17 -0.47 11.73
N ARG A 26 7.52 -1.63 11.14
CA ARG A 26 8.55 -2.54 11.68
C ARG A 26 9.96 -2.28 11.17
N GLU A 27 10.09 -1.48 10.11
CA GLU A 27 11.39 -1.15 9.53
C GLU A 27 12.20 -0.24 10.47
N PRO A 28 13.41 -0.67 10.91
CA PRO A 28 14.24 0.13 11.81
C PRO A 28 14.83 1.38 11.15
N GLU A 29 15.13 1.34 9.84
CA GLU A 29 15.80 2.44 9.15
C GLU A 29 14.80 3.51 8.69
N LEU A 30 15.00 4.75 9.16
CA LEU A 30 14.10 5.86 8.84
C LEU A 30 14.08 6.18 7.34
N GLU A 31 15.23 6.10 6.67
CA GLU A 31 15.33 6.35 5.23
C GLU A 31 14.52 5.32 4.43
N GLN A 32 14.64 4.04 4.79
CA GLN A 32 13.88 2.96 4.15
C GLN A 32 12.37 3.15 4.38
N ARG A 33 11.95 3.46 5.61
CA ARG A 33 10.54 3.78 5.93
C ARG A 33 9.98 4.93 5.09
N GLN A 34 10.78 5.96 4.83
CA GLN A 34 10.35 7.11 4.03
C GLN A 34 10.12 6.71 2.57
N GLN A 35 11.01 5.89 2.01
CA GLN A 35 10.87 5.34 0.66
C GLN A 35 9.63 4.45 0.54
N ASP A 36 9.42 3.56 1.51
CA ASP A 36 8.27 2.64 1.53
C ASP A 36 6.94 3.39 1.71
N LEU A 37 6.92 4.45 2.52
CA LEU A 37 5.75 5.33 2.63
C LEU A 37 5.43 6.03 1.29
N GLU A 38 6.44 6.50 0.58
CA GLU A 38 6.25 7.19 -0.70
C GLU A 38 5.64 6.24 -1.77
N ALA A 39 6.07 4.97 -1.78
CA ALA A 39 5.47 3.94 -2.62
C ALA A 39 3.96 3.78 -2.36
N VAL A 40 3.55 3.70 -1.09
CA VAL A 40 2.12 3.60 -0.72
C VAL A 40 1.35 4.86 -1.12
N LEU A 41 1.92 6.04 -0.93
CA LEU A 41 1.29 7.30 -1.34
C LEU A 41 1.08 7.39 -2.85
N GLN A 42 2.00 6.86 -3.66
CA GLN A 42 1.85 6.80 -5.11
C GLN A 42 0.67 5.89 -5.51
N VAL A 43 0.53 4.74 -4.84
CA VAL A 43 -0.61 3.84 -5.06
C VAL A 43 -1.91 4.54 -4.68
N ILE A 44 -2.04 5.14 -3.49
CA ILE A 44 -3.25 5.84 -3.08
C ILE A 44 -3.63 6.94 -4.09
N LYS A 45 -2.64 7.74 -4.54
CA LYS A 45 -2.86 8.77 -5.56
C LYS A 45 -3.33 8.21 -6.90
N SER A 46 -2.95 6.99 -7.30
CA SER A 46 -3.40 6.38 -8.55
C SER A 46 -4.85 5.91 -8.50
N TYR A 47 -5.37 5.60 -7.31
CA TYR A 47 -6.79 5.23 -7.09
C TYR A 47 -7.73 6.43 -6.91
N LEU A 48 -7.20 7.59 -6.51
CA LEU A 48 -7.96 8.83 -6.35
C LEU A 48 -8.06 9.67 -7.63
N LYS A 49 -7.33 9.30 -8.69
CA LYS A 49 -7.50 9.85 -10.04
C LYS A 49 -8.66 9.18 -10.75
#